data_AF-A0A0C2WN66-F1
#
_entry.id   AF-A0A0C2WN66-F1
#
_cell.length_a   1.000
_cell.length_b   1.000
_cell.length_c   1.000
_cell.angle_alpha   90.00
_cell.angle_beta   90.00
_cell.angle_gamma   90.00
#
_symmetry.space_group_name_H-M   'P 1'
#
loop_
_entity.id
_entity.type
_entity.pdbx_description
1 polymer ?
#
loop_
_entity_poly.entity_id
_entity_poly.type
_entity_poly.pdbx_seq_one_letter_code
_entity_poly.pdbx_strand_id
1 'polypeptide(L)'
;MPSKPARRPPLPKGALCATLFSRGGDVYHWSFIYPISSEDAIKFHAVTGAESWLYQRDEHFVARSRYACVVVQLSKSDWILQAGGGDFETDVDEPGACTAEDVDRILHDIPLVTAGGEDETFTCRVWMRAAVTKLHEARVINCSDPKRLEDELRQLARTNNQATLDGLGRGIGYSTVKHFARAGAKVYLAARDEKGASDAIVRLKSEGLEPGNGEVAWLRLDQSDPRDAKKSAEEFLKLESRLDILVLNAAMTRSDFALSADGISTMVVVNYISPFIFTNTLLPLMEETARQPDSDVRIVNVSSMTMRNFPTDGLQFKKTEDLNMEFKGSLMDTIYRYAHSKLLGVMWVRTLQKRFDETNPSIPITVIAAHPGAVKTFINDTDVPLILRWLTRLFGVEVDIGTYNNLFAGASKQVAQERDKYKGAYIEPVGKVAIPPAVAANEENAEDLWKTTEEFLQRIGVQ
;
A
#
# COMPACT_ATOMS: atom_id res chain seq x y z
N MET A 1 -12.39 -24.65 -14.41
CA MET A 1 -12.71 -24.38 -12.99
C MET A 1 -11.56 -23.59 -12.40
N PRO A 2 -11.75 -22.36 -11.91
CA PRO A 2 -10.63 -21.57 -11.39
C PRO A 2 -10.21 -22.11 -10.02
N SER A 3 -8.90 -22.24 -9.83
CA SER A 3 -8.27 -22.67 -8.58
C SER A 3 -8.59 -21.69 -7.45
N LYS A 4 -8.91 -22.24 -6.26
CA LYS A 4 -9.11 -21.46 -5.04
C LYS A 4 -7.87 -20.59 -4.77
N PRO A 5 -8.04 -19.37 -4.22
CA PRO A 5 -6.91 -18.54 -3.81
C PRO A 5 -6.05 -19.34 -2.84
N ALA A 6 -4.72 -19.17 -2.92
CA ALA A 6 -3.79 -19.82 -2.01
C ALA A 6 -4.23 -19.54 -0.57
N ARG A 7 -4.87 -20.53 0.06
CA ARG A 7 -5.16 -20.52 1.49
C ARG A 7 -3.79 -20.38 2.18
N ARG A 8 -3.72 -19.63 3.29
CA ARG A 8 -2.62 -19.85 4.24
C ARG A 8 -2.56 -21.38 4.45
N PRO A 9 -1.36 -21.99 4.45
CA PRO A 9 -1.27 -23.43 4.63
C PRO A 9 -2.17 -23.84 5.80
N PRO A 10 -3.02 -24.87 5.61
CA PRO A 10 -3.98 -25.26 6.63
C PRO A 10 -3.24 -25.46 7.96
N LEU A 11 -3.84 -24.99 9.05
CA LEU A 11 -3.20 -25.13 10.35
C LEU A 11 -2.95 -26.63 10.63
N PRO A 12 -1.75 -27.00 11.08
CA PRO A 12 -1.42 -28.38 11.39
C PRO A 12 -2.29 -28.83 12.58
N LYS A 13 -3.28 -29.67 12.30
CA LYS A 13 -4.26 -30.12 13.30
C LYS A 13 -3.53 -30.85 14.42
N GLY A 14 -3.85 -30.50 15.68
CA GLY A 14 -3.27 -31.17 16.85
C GLY A 14 -1.84 -30.80 17.19
N ALA A 15 -1.27 -29.76 16.59
CA ALA A 15 0.07 -29.27 16.94
C ALA A 15 0.01 -27.89 17.61
N LEU A 16 0.78 -27.71 18.69
CA LEU A 16 0.90 -26.42 19.35
C LEU A 16 1.70 -25.44 18.46
N CYS A 17 1.21 -24.22 18.26
CA CYS A 17 1.92 -23.22 17.47
C CYS A 17 2.16 -21.94 18.29
N ALA A 18 3.35 -21.33 18.14
CA ALA A 18 3.60 -19.95 18.56
C ALA A 18 3.02 -18.98 17.51
N THR A 19 2.32 -17.95 17.97
CA THR A 19 1.69 -16.96 17.09
C THR A 19 1.95 -15.53 17.57
N LEU A 20 2.36 -14.66 16.65
CA LEU A 20 2.50 -13.21 16.89
C LEU A 20 1.39 -12.47 16.17
N PHE A 21 0.68 -11.64 16.92
CA PHE A 21 -0.31 -10.71 16.39
C PHE A 21 0.26 -9.30 16.37
N SER A 22 0.40 -8.68 15.20
CA SER A 22 0.89 -7.31 15.06
C SER A 22 -0.10 -6.32 15.69
N ARG A 23 0.42 -5.39 16.50
CA ARG A 23 -0.31 -4.22 17.05
C ARG A 23 0.10 -2.91 16.36
N GLY A 24 0.92 -2.97 15.31
CA GLY A 24 1.53 -1.83 14.62
C GLY A 24 3.01 -1.65 14.98
N GLY A 25 3.83 -1.26 13.99
CA GLY A 25 5.28 -1.14 14.16
C GLY A 25 5.95 -2.46 14.60
N ASP A 26 6.90 -2.36 15.53
CA ASP A 26 7.61 -3.49 16.17
C ASP A 26 6.90 -3.98 17.46
N VAL A 27 5.60 -3.68 17.61
CA VAL A 27 4.79 -4.07 18.78
C VAL A 27 3.93 -5.29 18.44
N TYR A 28 4.07 -6.34 19.25
CA TYR A 28 3.40 -7.63 19.03
C TYR A 28 2.67 -8.10 20.26
N HIS A 29 1.52 -8.73 20.05
CA HIS A 29 0.82 -9.53 21.04
C HIS A 29 1.20 -11.00 20.87
N TRP A 30 1.76 -11.58 21.93
CA TRP A 30 2.33 -12.93 21.94
C TRP A 30 1.28 -13.93 22.42
N SER A 31 1.23 -15.10 21.78
CA SER A 31 0.24 -16.13 22.09
C SER A 31 0.65 -17.50 21.57
N PHE A 32 0.00 -18.53 22.11
CA PHE A 32 0.01 -19.88 21.54
C PHE A 32 -1.36 -20.21 20.99
N ILE A 33 -1.39 -21.09 19.99
CA ILE A 33 -2.64 -21.62 19.44
C ILE A 33 -2.56 -23.13 19.32
N TYR A 34 -3.69 -23.80 19.54
CA TYR A 34 -3.89 -25.22 19.30
C TYR A 34 -4.99 -25.41 18.27
N PRO A 35 -4.65 -25.74 17.00
CA PRO A 35 -5.62 -25.89 15.93
C PRO A 35 -6.55 -27.07 16.15
N ILE A 36 -7.85 -26.79 16.19
CA ILE A 36 -8.92 -27.79 16.25
C ILE A 36 -9.35 -28.19 14.82
N SER A 37 -9.29 -27.24 13.89
CA SER A 37 -9.62 -27.41 12.47
C SER A 37 -8.62 -26.66 11.59
N SER A 38 -8.79 -26.76 10.26
CA SER A 38 -7.98 -25.98 9.32
C SER A 38 -8.17 -24.46 9.43
N GLU A 39 -9.22 -23.99 10.12
CA GLU A 39 -9.54 -22.57 10.28
C GLU A 39 -9.67 -22.11 11.75
N ASP A 40 -9.95 -23.03 12.67
CA ASP A 40 -10.25 -22.76 14.08
C ASP A 40 -9.13 -23.27 15.00
N ALA A 41 -8.81 -22.47 16.02
CA ALA A 41 -7.84 -22.85 17.04
C ALA A 41 -8.27 -22.32 18.42
N ILE A 42 -7.86 -23.01 19.47
CA ILE A 42 -7.88 -22.47 20.83
C ILE A 42 -6.65 -21.58 20.98
N LYS A 43 -6.83 -20.35 21.40
CA LYS A 43 -5.76 -19.39 21.65
C LYS A 43 -5.53 -19.25 23.14
N PHE A 44 -4.26 -19.28 23.53
CA PHE A 44 -3.78 -19.05 24.89
C PHE A 44 -2.90 -17.81 24.93
N HIS A 45 -3.21 -16.86 25.81
CA HIS A 45 -2.45 -15.61 25.91
C HIS A 45 -2.61 -14.91 27.26
N ALA A 46 -1.62 -14.10 27.61
CA ALA A 46 -1.73 -13.12 28.68
C ALA A 46 -2.22 -11.78 28.11
N VAL A 47 -3.20 -11.16 28.76
CA VAL A 47 -3.77 -9.86 28.39
C VAL A 47 -3.75 -8.90 29.57
N THR A 48 -3.76 -7.60 29.29
CA THR A 48 -3.86 -6.56 30.31
C THR A 48 -5.32 -6.40 30.76
N GLY A 49 -5.62 -6.66 32.03
CA GLY A 49 -6.89 -6.36 32.67
C GLY A 49 -6.92 -4.95 33.29
N ALA A 50 -8.00 -4.62 34.00
CA ALA A 50 -8.19 -3.29 34.59
C ALA A 50 -7.15 -2.95 35.68
N GLU A 51 -6.72 -3.94 36.45
CA GLU A 51 -5.79 -3.75 37.59
C GLU A 51 -4.57 -4.68 37.54
N SER A 52 -4.61 -5.74 36.73
CA SER A 52 -3.54 -6.75 36.64
C SER A 52 -3.57 -7.50 35.30
N TRP A 53 -2.52 -8.26 35.01
CA TRP A 53 -2.50 -9.17 33.86
C TRP A 53 -3.35 -10.41 34.12
N LEU A 54 -4.03 -10.89 33.08
CA LEU A 54 -4.93 -12.04 33.13
C LEU A 54 -4.54 -13.07 32.07
N TYR A 55 -4.61 -14.35 32.41
CA TYR A 55 -4.52 -15.45 31.46
C TYR A 55 -5.90 -15.68 30.84
N GLN A 56 -5.94 -15.85 29.52
CA GLN A 56 -7.17 -16.11 28.77
C GLN A 56 -7.00 -17.29 27.82
N ARG A 57 -8.09 -18.06 27.70
CA ARG A 57 -8.28 -19.16 26.74
C ARG A 57 -9.53 -18.85 25.93
N ASP A 58 -9.35 -18.56 24.65
CA ASP A 58 -10.44 -18.15 23.75
C ASP A 58 -10.42 -18.94 22.46
N GLU A 59 -11.57 -19.19 21.85
CA GLU A 59 -11.63 -19.66 20.47
C GLU A 59 -11.21 -18.53 19.51
N HIS A 60 -10.34 -18.86 18.54
CA HIS A 60 -9.80 -17.88 17.62
C HIS A 60 -9.72 -18.39 16.18
N PHE A 61 -10.23 -17.59 15.26
CA PHE A 61 -10.15 -17.84 13.82
C PHE A 61 -8.82 -17.35 13.25
N VAL A 62 -7.71 -18.00 13.63
CA VAL A 62 -6.34 -17.57 13.29
C VAL A 62 -6.13 -17.47 11.79
N ALA A 63 -6.65 -18.44 11.02
CA ALA A 63 -6.53 -18.44 9.55
C ALA A 63 -7.19 -17.21 8.89
N ARG A 64 -8.11 -16.54 9.60
CA ARG A 64 -8.83 -15.34 9.16
C ARG A 64 -8.34 -14.06 9.85
N SER A 65 -7.43 -14.18 10.83
CA SER A 65 -6.93 -13.03 11.59
C SER A 65 -5.92 -12.23 10.77
N ARG A 66 -6.29 -10.99 10.44
CA ARG A 66 -5.43 -10.04 9.70
C ARG A 66 -4.21 -9.58 10.49
N TYR A 67 -4.25 -9.73 11.80
CA TYR A 67 -3.16 -9.33 12.70
C TYR A 67 -2.16 -10.46 12.94
N ALA A 68 -2.52 -11.73 12.68
CA ALA A 68 -1.61 -12.86 12.80
C ALA A 68 -0.52 -12.77 11.71
N CYS A 69 0.67 -12.32 12.09
CA CYS A 69 1.80 -12.08 11.20
C CYS A 69 2.80 -13.23 11.19
N VAL A 70 2.82 -14.06 12.24
CA VAL A 70 3.64 -15.27 12.34
C VAL A 70 2.81 -16.37 12.98
N VAL A 71 2.83 -17.57 12.41
CA VAL A 71 2.32 -18.82 13.00
C VAL A 71 3.38 -19.87 12.74
N VAL A 72 4.00 -20.39 13.80
CA VAL A 72 5.07 -21.40 13.72
C VAL A 72 4.66 -22.59 14.57
N GLN A 73 4.61 -23.77 13.95
CA GLN A 73 4.38 -25.04 14.65
C GLN A 73 5.58 -25.37 15.56
N LEU A 74 5.29 -25.80 16.78
CA LEU A 74 6.24 -26.23 17.78
C LEU A 74 6.11 -27.76 17.91
N SER A 75 6.85 -28.53 17.10
CA SER A 75 6.81 -30.01 17.15
C SER A 75 7.62 -30.58 18.33
N LYS A 76 7.28 -31.81 18.75
CA LYS A 76 8.09 -32.61 19.70
C LYS A 76 9.41 -33.09 19.08
N SER A 77 9.46 -33.30 17.76
CA SER A 77 10.64 -33.71 17.00
C SER A 77 11.07 -32.57 16.08
N ASP A 78 12.26 -32.04 16.35
CA ASP A 78 13.08 -31.07 15.61
C ASP A 78 12.41 -29.91 14.85
N TRP A 79 12.83 -28.70 15.21
CA TRP A 79 12.63 -27.47 14.47
C TRP A 79 13.26 -27.58 13.08
N ILE A 80 12.45 -27.83 12.04
CA ILE A 80 12.87 -27.64 10.65
C ILE A 80 12.02 -26.54 10.02
N LEU A 81 12.67 -25.41 9.76
CA LEU A 81 12.29 -24.47 8.69
C LEU A 81 12.32 -25.22 7.35
N GLN A 82 11.17 -25.36 6.69
CA GLN A 82 11.14 -25.52 5.23
C GLN A 82 10.31 -24.41 4.58
N ALA A 83 11.03 -23.47 3.98
CA ALA A 83 10.58 -22.78 2.79
C ALA A 83 10.72 -23.78 1.62
N GLY A 84 9.62 -24.23 1.03
CA GLY A 84 9.64 -25.14 -0.12
C GLY A 84 8.61 -26.26 0.01
N GLY A 85 7.84 -26.49 -1.05
CA GLY A 85 6.71 -27.43 -1.06
C GLY A 85 7.10 -28.89 -0.79
N GLY A 86 6.24 -29.56 -0.02
CA GLY A 86 6.20 -31.00 0.16
C GLY A 86 4.99 -31.34 1.03
N ASP A 87 4.07 -32.13 0.50
CA ASP A 87 2.89 -32.60 1.22
C ASP A 87 3.32 -33.56 2.35
N PHE A 88 3.00 -33.20 3.59
CA PHE A 88 3.12 -34.09 4.74
C PHE A 88 1.71 -34.42 5.25
N GLU A 89 1.21 -35.60 4.89
CA GLU A 89 0.21 -36.30 5.69
C GLU A 89 0.92 -36.92 6.89
N THR A 90 0.55 -36.50 8.10
CA THR A 90 0.89 -37.23 9.33
C THR A 90 -0.39 -37.82 9.91
N ASP A 91 -0.46 -39.14 9.88
CA ASP A 91 -1.47 -39.94 10.57
C ASP A 91 -1.58 -39.53 12.05
N VAL A 92 -2.82 -39.27 12.49
CA VAL A 92 -3.17 -38.98 13.87
C VAL A 92 -3.61 -40.30 14.48
N ASP A 93 -2.76 -40.92 15.30
CA ASP A 93 -3.12 -41.71 16.49
C ASP A 93 -1.85 -42.34 17.13
N GLU A 94 -1.01 -41.49 17.75
CA GLU A 94 -0.04 -41.97 18.74
C GLU A 94 -0.62 -41.85 20.17
N PRO A 95 -0.62 -42.93 20.97
CA PRO A 95 -1.03 -42.86 22.38
C PRO A 95 -0.01 -42.02 23.16
N GLY A 96 -0.40 -40.82 23.58
CA GLY A 96 0.47 -39.86 24.31
C GLY A 96 0.57 -38.46 23.69
N ALA A 97 -0.27 -38.12 22.71
CA ALA A 97 -0.39 -36.77 22.16
C ALA A 97 -0.92 -35.77 23.20
N CYS A 98 -0.27 -34.61 23.32
CA CYS A 98 -0.65 -33.55 24.25
C CYS A 98 -1.92 -32.84 23.77
N THR A 99 -2.97 -32.78 24.60
CA THR A 99 -4.26 -32.16 24.26
C THR A 99 -4.26 -30.65 24.49
N ALA A 100 -5.27 -29.95 23.97
CA ALA A 100 -5.45 -28.52 24.25
C ALA A 100 -5.67 -28.26 25.76
N GLU A 101 -6.32 -29.19 26.47
CA GLU A 101 -6.54 -29.15 27.91
C GLU A 101 -5.23 -29.33 28.70
N ASP A 102 -4.32 -30.18 28.22
CA ASP A 102 -2.99 -30.33 28.82
C ASP A 102 -2.17 -29.06 28.67
N VAL A 103 -2.19 -28.45 27.48
CA VAL A 103 -1.55 -27.16 27.21
C VAL A 103 -2.14 -26.08 28.11
N ASP A 104 -3.48 -26.01 28.22
CA ASP A 104 -4.16 -25.01 29.05
C ASP A 104 -3.72 -25.09 30.51
N ARG A 105 -3.69 -26.30 31.08
CA ARG A 105 -3.25 -26.53 32.46
C ARG A 105 -1.80 -26.08 32.69
N ILE A 106 -0.89 -26.38 31.76
CA ILE A 106 0.52 -25.97 31.87
C ILE A 106 0.65 -24.44 31.81
N LEU A 107 -0.11 -23.78 30.94
CA LEU A 107 -0.03 -22.34 30.70
C LEU A 107 -0.74 -21.51 31.77
N HIS A 108 -1.79 -22.06 32.37
CA HIS A 108 -2.56 -21.41 33.44
C HIS A 108 -1.74 -21.19 34.72
N ASP A 109 -0.82 -22.12 35.02
CA ASP A 109 0.00 -22.09 36.24
C ASP A 109 1.16 -21.09 36.18
N ILE A 110 1.33 -20.37 35.07
CA ILE A 110 2.41 -19.40 34.89
C ILE A 110 2.09 -18.12 35.68
N PRO A 111 2.94 -17.70 36.63
CA PRO A 111 2.73 -16.45 37.35
C PRO A 111 2.70 -15.24 36.40
N LEU A 112 1.67 -14.40 36.53
CA LEU A 112 1.50 -13.19 35.72
C LEU A 112 2.19 -11.97 36.33
N VAL A 113 3.37 -12.19 36.89
CA VAL A 113 4.21 -11.20 37.58
C VAL A 113 5.67 -11.46 37.25
N THR A 114 6.52 -10.44 37.29
CA THR A 114 7.96 -10.62 37.07
C THR A 114 8.61 -11.22 38.32
N ALA A 115 9.38 -12.30 38.13
CA ALA A 115 10.21 -12.85 39.19
C ALA A 115 11.35 -11.86 39.44
N GLY A 116 11.24 -11.09 40.52
CA GLY A 116 12.10 -9.97 40.91
C GLY A 116 13.51 -9.96 40.32
N GLY A 117 13.75 -9.00 39.42
CA GLY A 117 15.03 -8.56 38.89
C GLY A 117 14.82 -7.13 38.36
N GLU A 118 15.76 -6.22 38.63
CA GLU A 118 15.50 -4.77 38.80
C GLU A 118 14.95 -3.97 37.59
N ASP A 119 14.76 -4.55 36.39
CA ASP A 119 14.45 -3.72 35.19
C ASP A 119 13.39 -4.26 34.20
N GLU A 120 12.69 -5.36 34.46
CA GLU A 120 11.65 -5.85 33.52
C GLU A 120 10.22 -5.67 34.06
N THR A 121 9.39 -4.93 33.32
CA THR A 121 7.94 -4.86 33.53
C THR A 121 7.27 -6.09 32.92
N PHE A 122 6.26 -6.64 33.60
CA PHE A 122 5.56 -7.83 33.09
C PHE A 122 4.80 -7.50 31.80
N THR A 123 4.93 -8.36 30.78
CA THR A 123 4.29 -8.22 29.47
C THR A 123 3.90 -9.60 28.92
N CYS A 124 3.04 -9.64 27.88
CA CYS A 124 2.74 -10.89 27.16
C CYS A 124 3.99 -11.56 26.56
N ARG A 125 5.07 -10.80 26.30
CA ARG A 125 6.38 -11.31 25.90
C ARG A 125 7.07 -12.08 27.04
N VAL A 126 7.08 -11.51 28.25
CA VAL A 126 7.64 -12.15 29.44
C VAL A 126 6.87 -13.45 29.74
N TRP A 127 5.54 -13.40 29.66
CA TRP A 127 4.69 -14.59 29.76
C TRP A 127 5.03 -15.65 28.70
N MET A 128 5.20 -15.25 27.43
CA MET A 128 5.56 -16.17 26.35
C MET A 128 6.87 -16.91 26.66
N ARG A 129 7.92 -16.23 27.12
CA ARG A 129 9.19 -16.88 27.47
C ARG A 129 9.00 -17.93 28.57
N ALA A 130 8.25 -17.58 29.63
CA ALA A 130 7.95 -18.51 30.72
C ALA A 130 7.12 -19.72 30.24
N ALA A 131 6.18 -19.48 29.32
CA ALA A 131 5.37 -20.53 28.69
C ALA A 131 6.20 -21.50 27.87
N VAL A 132 7.14 -21.02 27.04
CA VAL A 132 8.06 -21.89 26.30
C VAL A 132 8.86 -22.78 27.26
N THR A 133 9.40 -22.23 28.35
CA THR A 133 10.13 -23.00 29.36
C THR A 133 9.25 -24.09 29.97
N LYS A 134 8.04 -23.76 30.40
CA LYS A 134 7.11 -24.72 31.04
C LYS A 134 6.65 -25.82 30.08
N LEU A 135 6.35 -25.45 28.84
CA LEU A 135 5.99 -26.41 27.79
C LEU A 135 7.16 -27.33 27.44
N HIS A 136 8.40 -26.84 27.48
CA HIS A 136 9.59 -27.66 27.27
C HIS A 136 9.85 -28.62 28.43
N GLU A 137 9.76 -28.15 29.69
CA GLU A 137 9.87 -28.99 30.90
C GLU A 137 8.82 -30.12 30.91
N ALA A 138 7.60 -29.80 30.50
CA ALA A 138 6.50 -30.75 30.36
C ALA A 138 6.64 -31.67 29.11
N ARG A 139 7.72 -31.51 28.33
CA ARG A 139 7.99 -32.25 27.08
C ARG A 139 6.88 -32.11 26.04
N VAL A 140 6.17 -30.99 26.04
CA VAL A 140 5.16 -30.66 25.02
C VAL A 140 5.83 -30.15 23.75
N ILE A 141 6.92 -29.38 23.89
CA ILE A 141 7.71 -28.84 22.79
C ILE A 141 9.22 -29.12 23.01
N ASN A 142 9.99 -29.20 21.93
CA ASN A 142 11.45 -29.29 22.01
C ASN A 142 12.10 -27.91 21.81
N CYS A 143 11.98 -27.02 22.80
CA CYS A 143 12.55 -25.66 22.72
C CYS A 143 13.19 -25.27 24.06
N SER A 144 14.50 -25.48 24.19
CA SER A 144 15.26 -25.19 25.41
C SER A 144 15.70 -23.72 25.54
N ASP A 145 15.58 -22.92 24.47
CA ASP A 145 15.98 -21.50 24.46
C ASP A 145 14.81 -20.58 24.04
N PRO A 146 14.01 -20.11 25.01
CA PRO A 146 12.90 -19.19 24.75
C PRO A 146 13.33 -17.85 24.14
N LYS A 147 14.56 -17.38 24.42
CA LYS A 147 15.05 -16.09 23.93
C LYS A 147 15.40 -16.18 22.45
N ARG A 148 16.08 -17.25 22.05
CA ARG A 148 16.33 -17.53 20.63
C ARG A 148 15.03 -17.64 19.84
N LEU A 149 14.03 -18.36 20.37
CA LEU A 149 12.72 -18.45 19.73
C LEU A 149 12.07 -17.07 19.57
N GLU A 150 12.12 -16.23 20.59
CA GLU A 150 11.62 -14.86 20.48
C GLU A 150 12.30 -14.08 19.35
N ASP A 151 13.63 -14.11 19.30
CA ASP A 151 14.41 -13.36 18.31
C ASP A 151 14.09 -13.83 16.88
N GLU A 152 13.98 -15.15 16.66
CA GLU A 152 13.59 -15.74 15.38
C GLU A 152 12.15 -15.37 14.99
N LEU A 153 11.19 -15.42 15.93
CA LEU A 153 9.80 -15.02 15.67
C LEU A 153 9.68 -13.53 15.40
N ARG A 154 10.45 -12.67 16.08
CA ARG A 154 10.53 -11.23 15.77
C ARG A 154 11.11 -10.98 14.40
N GLN A 155 12.17 -11.71 14.02
CA GLN A 155 12.75 -11.58 12.69
C GLN A 155 11.75 -11.99 11.60
N LEU A 156 11.08 -13.14 11.77
CA LEU A 156 9.98 -13.56 10.88
C LEU A 156 8.86 -12.52 10.84
N ALA A 157 8.48 -11.98 11.99
CA ALA A 157 7.43 -10.98 12.10
C ALA A 157 7.81 -9.67 11.42
N ARG A 158 9.09 -9.27 11.46
CA ARG A 158 9.60 -8.12 10.70
C ARG A 158 9.55 -8.39 9.21
N THR A 159 10.03 -9.54 8.73
CA THR A 159 9.93 -9.91 7.31
C THR A 159 8.49 -10.00 6.82
N ASN A 160 7.58 -10.54 7.64
CA ASN A 160 6.16 -10.66 7.32
C ASN A 160 5.39 -9.34 7.50
N ASN A 161 5.77 -8.47 8.44
CA ASN A 161 5.22 -7.11 8.57
C ASN A 161 5.74 -6.20 7.46
N GLN A 162 6.98 -6.34 7.00
CA GLN A 162 7.51 -5.64 5.83
C GLN A 162 6.75 -6.02 4.54
N ALA A 163 6.05 -7.15 4.56
CA ALA A 163 5.10 -7.56 3.55
C ALA A 163 3.67 -6.98 3.72
N THR A 164 3.33 -6.42 4.88
CA THR A 164 1.95 -6.14 5.29
C THR A 164 1.71 -4.71 5.82
N LEU A 165 2.75 -3.95 6.21
CA LEU A 165 2.60 -2.69 6.93
C LEU A 165 2.92 -1.41 6.15
N ASP A 166 3.75 -1.42 5.11
CA ASP A 166 4.06 -0.19 4.36
C ASP A 166 3.77 -0.37 2.87
N GLY A 167 2.66 0.21 2.40
CA GLY A 167 2.24 0.26 0.99
C GLY A 167 3.26 0.89 0.01
N LEU A 168 4.43 1.32 0.51
CA LEU A 168 5.57 1.80 -0.27
C LEU A 168 6.38 0.65 -0.90
N GLY A 169 6.35 -0.56 -0.32
CA GLY A 169 7.05 -1.74 -0.85
C GLY A 169 6.20 -2.67 -1.71
N ARG A 170 4.87 -2.47 -1.78
CA ARG A 170 3.94 -3.36 -2.50
C ARG A 170 2.81 -2.53 -3.10
N GLY A 171 2.85 -2.31 -4.41
CA GLY A 171 1.84 -1.54 -5.13
C GLY A 171 2.32 -1.13 -6.51
N ILE A 172 1.44 -0.49 -7.28
CA ILE A 172 1.72 -0.04 -8.65
C ILE A 172 2.93 0.90 -8.66
N GLY A 173 3.06 1.78 -7.66
CA GLY A 173 4.21 2.69 -7.53
C GLY A 173 5.55 1.96 -7.40
N TYR A 174 5.64 0.95 -6.53
CA TYR A 174 6.85 0.14 -6.36
C TYR A 174 7.23 -0.61 -7.65
N SER A 175 6.26 -1.26 -8.29
CA SER A 175 6.50 -1.96 -9.56
C SER A 175 6.90 -0.96 -10.68
N THR A 176 6.29 0.23 -10.69
CA THR A 176 6.64 1.29 -11.66
C THR A 176 8.11 1.69 -11.49
N VAL A 177 8.54 1.98 -10.25
CA VAL A 177 9.94 2.30 -9.93
C VAL A 177 10.86 1.15 -10.31
N LYS A 178 10.50 -0.08 -9.98
CA LYS A 178 11.27 -1.29 -10.30
C LYS A 178 11.55 -1.41 -11.81
N HIS A 179 10.52 -1.26 -12.64
CA HIS A 179 10.64 -1.42 -14.09
C HIS A 179 11.43 -0.28 -14.73
N PHE A 180 11.21 0.98 -14.30
CA PHE A 180 12.01 2.10 -14.79
C PHE A 180 13.48 1.97 -14.37
N ALA A 181 13.74 1.67 -13.10
CA ALA A 181 15.08 1.52 -12.58
C ALA A 181 15.83 0.43 -13.37
N ARG A 182 15.25 -0.78 -13.50
CA ARG A 182 15.85 -1.88 -14.28
C ARG A 182 16.03 -1.61 -15.77
N ALA A 183 15.32 -0.62 -16.31
CA ALA A 183 15.55 -0.14 -17.68
C ALA A 183 16.75 0.82 -17.78
N GLY A 184 17.49 1.03 -16.68
CA GLY A 184 18.66 1.91 -16.60
C GLY A 184 18.35 3.34 -16.13
N ALA A 185 17.10 3.65 -15.75
CA ALA A 185 16.75 5.00 -15.31
C ALA A 185 17.28 5.29 -13.89
N LYS A 186 17.57 6.56 -13.64
CA LYS A 186 17.64 7.12 -12.29
C LYS A 186 16.23 7.51 -11.86
N VAL A 187 15.72 6.90 -10.80
CA VAL A 187 14.34 7.05 -10.36
C VAL A 187 14.30 7.59 -8.94
N TYR A 188 13.52 8.65 -8.74
CA TYR A 188 13.20 9.12 -7.38
C TYR A 188 11.91 8.46 -6.90
N LEU A 189 12.02 7.63 -5.87
CA LEU A 189 10.87 7.12 -5.11
C LEU A 189 10.39 8.25 -4.20
N ALA A 190 9.39 9.00 -4.66
CA ALA A 190 8.79 10.07 -3.88
C ALA A 190 7.82 9.51 -2.82
N ALA A 191 8.15 9.68 -1.54
CA ALA A 191 7.38 9.10 -0.43
C ALA A 191 7.46 9.95 0.84
N ARG A 192 6.43 9.86 1.69
CA ARG A 192 6.34 10.61 2.96
C ARG A 192 7.42 10.24 3.97
N ASP A 193 7.65 8.94 4.11
CA ASP A 193 8.45 8.35 5.18
C ASP A 193 9.75 7.77 4.61
N GLU A 194 10.88 8.17 5.22
CA GLU A 194 12.22 7.75 4.83
C GLU A 194 12.43 6.24 5.00
N LYS A 195 11.88 5.68 6.08
CA LYS A 195 12.08 4.27 6.42
C LYS A 195 11.39 3.38 5.40
N GLY A 196 10.13 3.66 5.06
CA GLY A 196 9.38 2.91 4.05
C GLY A 196 10.00 3.03 2.66
N ALA A 197 10.57 4.20 2.31
CA ALA A 197 11.33 4.36 1.08
C ALA A 197 12.65 3.57 1.08
N SER A 198 13.38 3.62 2.19
CA SER A 198 14.64 2.88 2.37
C SER A 198 14.42 1.37 2.29
N ASP A 199 13.37 0.86 2.92
CA ASP A 199 12.98 -0.55 2.87
C ASP A 199 12.62 -0.98 1.45
N ALA A 200 11.88 -0.14 0.71
CA ALA A 200 11.57 -0.39 -0.70
C ALA A 200 12.86 -0.42 -1.56
N ILE A 201 13.81 0.48 -1.33
CA ILE A 201 15.10 0.51 -2.04
C ILE A 201 15.93 -0.74 -1.72
N VAL A 202 16.02 -1.16 -0.45
CA VAL A 202 16.72 -2.39 -0.04
C VAL A 202 16.10 -3.61 -0.74
N ARG A 203 14.77 -3.66 -0.83
CA ARG A 203 14.07 -4.73 -1.53
C ARG A 203 14.32 -4.70 -3.05
N LEU A 204 14.36 -3.54 -3.68
CA LEU A 204 14.69 -3.44 -5.10
C LEU A 204 16.09 -3.99 -5.38
N LYS A 205 17.05 -3.70 -4.48
CA LYS A 205 18.41 -4.26 -4.53
C LYS A 205 18.40 -5.77 -4.37
N SER A 206 17.71 -6.32 -3.38
CA SER A 206 17.62 -7.79 -3.21
C SER A 206 16.88 -8.49 -4.35
N GLU A 207 16.02 -7.76 -5.07
CA GLU A 207 15.37 -8.22 -6.30
C GLU A 207 16.27 -8.04 -7.56
N GLY A 208 17.53 -7.61 -7.44
CA GLY A 208 18.49 -7.54 -8.55
C GLY A 208 18.66 -6.16 -9.21
N LEU A 209 18.34 -5.08 -8.48
CA LEU A 209 18.82 -3.75 -8.82
C LEU A 209 20.29 -3.61 -8.36
N GLU A 210 21.21 -3.53 -9.30
CA GLU A 210 22.66 -3.56 -9.09
C GLU A 210 23.31 -2.31 -9.69
N PRO A 211 24.51 -1.90 -9.20
CA PRO A 211 25.26 -0.83 -9.85
C PRO A 211 25.42 -1.07 -11.36
N GLY A 212 24.99 -0.11 -12.17
CA GLY A 212 25.06 -0.17 -13.64
C GLY A 212 23.78 -0.64 -14.35
N ASN A 213 22.70 -0.99 -13.64
CA ASN A 213 21.41 -1.32 -14.27
C ASN A 213 20.23 -0.43 -13.82
N GLY A 214 20.53 0.72 -13.20
CA GLY A 214 19.55 1.68 -12.70
C GLY A 214 19.94 2.26 -11.34
N GLU A 215 19.31 3.37 -10.97
CA GLU A 215 19.49 3.99 -9.65
C GLU A 215 18.14 4.34 -9.04
N VAL A 216 18.00 4.16 -7.73
CA VAL A 216 16.81 4.60 -6.99
C VAL A 216 17.22 5.40 -5.78
N ALA A 217 16.71 6.63 -5.71
CA ALA A 217 16.89 7.55 -4.60
C ALA A 217 15.53 7.87 -3.95
N TRP A 218 15.53 8.24 -2.68
CA TRP A 218 14.32 8.72 -2.01
C TRP A 218 14.19 10.23 -2.20
N LEU A 219 12.98 10.69 -2.50
CA LEU A 219 12.58 12.09 -2.40
C LEU A 219 11.47 12.17 -1.35
N ARG A 220 11.66 12.99 -0.30
CA ARG A 220 10.58 13.25 0.64
C ARG A 220 9.43 13.95 -0.10
N LEU A 221 8.23 13.40 -0.02
CA LEU A 221 7.02 14.01 -0.57
C LEU A 221 5.81 13.66 0.29
N ASP A 222 5.19 14.68 0.89
CA ASP A 222 3.87 14.58 1.50
C ASP A 222 2.85 15.37 0.69
N GLN A 223 1.85 14.65 0.17
CA GLN A 223 0.79 15.24 -0.63
C GLN A 223 -0.40 15.70 0.22
N SER A 224 -0.38 15.50 1.53
CA SER A 224 -1.46 15.98 2.41
C SER A 224 -1.44 17.50 2.63
N ASP A 225 -0.34 18.18 2.27
CA ASP A 225 -0.24 19.64 2.26
C ASP A 225 0.39 20.13 0.93
N PRO A 226 -0.28 21.00 0.15
CA PRO A 226 0.27 21.57 -1.08
C PRO A 226 1.59 22.33 -0.87
N ARG A 227 1.82 22.90 0.32
CA ARG A 227 3.06 23.60 0.67
C ARG A 227 4.24 22.64 0.70
N ASP A 228 4.04 21.44 1.26
CA ASP A 228 5.07 20.42 1.33
C ASP A 228 5.30 19.75 -0.03
N ALA A 229 4.25 19.58 -0.83
CA ALA A 229 4.39 19.16 -2.22
C ALA A 229 5.26 20.16 -3.00
N LYS A 230 4.99 21.46 -2.90
CA LYS A 230 5.82 22.49 -3.53
C LYS A 230 7.29 22.44 -3.07
N LYS A 231 7.53 22.42 -1.76
CA LYS A 231 8.91 22.32 -1.21
C LYS A 231 9.63 21.09 -1.73
N SER A 232 8.95 19.95 -1.81
CA SER A 232 9.53 18.69 -2.31
C SER A 232 9.96 18.81 -3.77
N ALA A 233 9.17 19.49 -4.60
CA ALA A 233 9.55 19.81 -5.98
C ALA A 233 10.75 20.77 -6.03
N GLU A 234 10.78 21.82 -5.20
CA GLU A 234 11.92 22.75 -5.09
C GLU A 234 13.21 22.03 -4.63
N GLU A 235 13.12 21.05 -3.73
CA GLU A 235 14.26 20.21 -3.36
C GLU A 235 14.73 19.36 -4.54
N PHE A 236 13.82 18.75 -5.32
CA PHE A 236 14.20 18.02 -6.52
C PHE A 236 14.94 18.90 -7.53
N LEU A 237 14.51 20.15 -7.73
CA LEU A 237 15.17 21.12 -8.61
C LEU A 237 16.61 21.45 -8.17
N LYS A 238 16.95 21.27 -6.89
CA LYS A 238 18.34 21.42 -6.39
C LYS A 238 19.19 20.17 -6.64
N LEU A 239 18.56 19.01 -6.78
CA LEU A 239 19.23 17.71 -6.91
C LEU A 239 19.49 17.35 -8.38
N GLU A 240 18.62 17.77 -9.29
CA GLU A 240 18.64 17.35 -10.70
C GLU A 240 18.51 18.52 -11.66
N SER A 241 19.24 18.42 -12.78
CA SER A 241 19.16 19.36 -13.91
C SER A 241 18.38 18.78 -15.10
N ARG A 242 17.70 17.64 -14.92
CA ARG A 242 16.90 16.99 -15.95
C ARG A 242 15.76 16.18 -15.35
N LEU A 243 14.57 16.23 -15.97
CA LEU A 243 13.44 15.38 -15.61
C LEU A 243 12.66 14.95 -16.88
N ASP A 244 12.83 13.69 -17.26
CA ASP A 244 12.18 13.12 -18.45
C ASP A 244 10.76 12.61 -18.16
N ILE A 245 10.55 11.94 -17.03
CA ILE A 245 9.28 11.25 -16.74
C ILE A 245 8.81 11.60 -15.33
N LEU A 246 7.61 12.16 -15.24
CA LEU A 246 6.90 12.38 -13.98
C LEU A 246 5.68 11.46 -13.89
N VAL A 247 5.67 10.54 -12.92
CA VAL A 247 4.52 9.64 -12.68
C VAL A 247 3.83 9.99 -11.36
N LEU A 248 2.64 10.56 -11.44
CA LEU A 248 1.79 10.93 -10.31
C LEU A 248 0.93 9.73 -9.91
N ASN A 249 1.55 8.77 -9.24
CA ASN A 249 0.92 7.51 -8.85
C ASN A 249 0.21 7.58 -7.49
N ALA A 250 0.76 8.33 -6.53
CA ALA A 250 0.27 8.35 -5.16
C ALA A 250 -1.18 8.85 -5.08
N ALA A 251 -1.98 8.17 -4.25
CA ALA A 251 -3.38 8.50 -4.06
C ALA A 251 -3.91 8.03 -2.70
N MET A 252 -4.75 8.86 -2.09
CA MET A 252 -5.70 8.47 -1.06
C MET A 252 -6.93 7.83 -1.71
N THR A 253 -7.08 6.52 -1.53
CA THR A 253 -8.19 5.75 -2.13
C THR A 253 -9.39 5.61 -1.20
N ARG A 254 -9.18 5.80 0.11
CA ARG A 254 -10.20 5.66 1.16
C ARG A 254 -9.91 6.61 2.30
N SER A 255 -10.93 7.36 2.66
CA SER A 255 -10.99 8.19 3.85
C SER A 255 -12.45 8.54 4.09
N ASP A 256 -12.82 8.70 5.35
CA ASP A 256 -14.00 9.47 5.70
C ASP A 256 -13.86 10.87 5.11
N PHE A 257 -15.00 11.50 4.81
CA PHE A 257 -14.96 12.88 4.37
C PHE A 257 -14.40 13.75 5.50
N ALA A 258 -13.27 14.37 5.21
CA ALA A 258 -12.60 15.29 6.11
C ALA A 258 -12.03 16.44 5.29
N LEU A 259 -12.13 17.64 5.84
CA LEU A 259 -11.48 18.82 5.29
C LEU A 259 -10.06 18.93 5.85
N SER A 260 -9.14 19.35 5.01
CA SER A 260 -7.81 19.82 5.40
C SER A 260 -7.91 21.11 6.23
N ALA A 261 -6.79 21.54 6.81
CA ALA A 261 -6.70 22.81 7.52
C ALA A 261 -7.13 24.02 6.66
N ASP A 262 -7.00 23.90 5.34
CA ASP A 262 -7.35 24.94 4.36
C ASP A 262 -8.79 24.82 3.81
N GLY A 263 -9.61 23.93 4.39
CA GLY A 263 -11.03 23.81 4.06
C GLY A 263 -11.36 23.02 2.79
N ILE A 264 -10.40 22.27 2.22
CA ILE A 264 -10.61 21.37 1.07
C ILE A 264 -10.56 19.91 1.50
N SER A 265 -11.40 19.07 0.91
CA SER A 265 -11.39 17.61 1.03
C SER A 265 -9.97 17.06 0.99
N THR A 266 -9.55 16.39 2.07
CA THR A 266 -8.21 15.78 2.20
C THR A 266 -7.88 14.86 1.03
N MET A 267 -8.88 14.15 0.50
CA MET A 267 -8.71 13.30 -0.69
C MET A 267 -8.43 14.12 -1.96
N VAL A 268 -9.09 15.26 -2.13
CA VAL A 268 -8.84 16.17 -3.26
C VAL A 268 -7.47 16.84 -3.13
N VAL A 269 -7.05 17.19 -1.90
CA VAL A 269 -5.69 17.69 -1.66
C VAL A 269 -4.65 16.66 -2.12
N VAL A 270 -4.73 15.43 -1.63
CA VAL A 270 -3.74 14.38 -1.94
C VAL A 270 -3.75 13.97 -3.41
N ASN A 271 -4.94 13.77 -4.00
CA ASN A 271 -5.05 13.15 -5.32
C ASN A 271 -5.00 14.14 -6.48
N TYR A 272 -5.18 15.44 -6.21
CA TYR A 272 -5.30 16.45 -7.26
C TYR A 272 -4.51 17.73 -6.97
N ILE A 273 -4.79 18.45 -5.88
CA ILE A 273 -4.18 19.79 -5.64
C ILE A 273 -2.67 19.69 -5.43
N SER A 274 -2.21 18.75 -4.61
CA SER A 274 -0.78 18.54 -4.37
C SER A 274 -0.03 18.07 -5.64
N PRO A 275 -0.55 17.10 -6.42
CA PRO A 275 -0.03 16.79 -7.75
C PRO A 275 0.01 17.99 -8.71
N PHE A 276 -1.00 18.85 -8.70
CA PHE A 276 -1.06 20.06 -9.53
C PHE A 276 0.12 20.99 -9.22
N ILE A 277 0.31 21.39 -7.95
CA ILE A 277 1.39 22.31 -7.60
C ILE A 277 2.77 21.65 -7.72
N PHE A 278 2.90 20.37 -7.36
CA PHE A 278 4.14 19.61 -7.53
C PHE A 278 4.59 19.61 -8.99
N THR A 279 3.65 19.36 -9.90
CA THR A 279 3.92 19.37 -11.35
C THR A 279 4.25 20.76 -11.83
N ASN A 280 3.44 21.78 -11.51
CA ASN A 280 3.66 23.17 -11.93
C ASN A 280 5.02 23.70 -11.49
N THR A 281 5.48 23.33 -10.30
CA THR A 281 6.81 23.72 -9.79
C THR A 281 7.94 23.05 -10.59
N LEU A 282 7.74 21.82 -11.08
CA LEU A 282 8.71 21.09 -11.90
C LEU A 282 8.67 21.46 -13.39
N LEU A 283 7.60 22.11 -13.88
CA LEU A 283 7.40 22.38 -15.30
C LEU A 283 8.56 23.12 -15.97
N PRO A 284 9.17 24.17 -15.38
CA PRO A 284 10.30 24.84 -16.01
C PRO A 284 11.45 23.88 -16.35
N LEU A 285 11.80 22.97 -15.44
CA LEU A 285 12.85 21.96 -15.67
C LEU A 285 12.44 20.94 -16.73
N MET A 286 11.17 20.52 -16.73
CA MET A 286 10.65 19.58 -17.73
C MET A 286 10.61 20.20 -19.13
N GLU A 287 10.30 21.49 -19.25
CA GLU A 287 10.37 22.24 -20.50
C GLU A 287 11.81 22.39 -20.99
N GLU A 288 12.75 22.71 -20.11
CA GLU A 288 14.18 22.73 -20.44
C GLU A 288 14.66 21.35 -20.91
N THR A 289 14.24 20.29 -20.23
CA THR A 289 14.54 18.90 -20.61
C THR A 289 13.99 18.58 -22.01
N ALA A 290 12.75 18.96 -22.29
CA ALA A 290 12.08 18.71 -23.58
C ALA A 290 12.71 19.46 -24.76
N ARG A 291 13.48 20.52 -24.50
CA ARG A 291 14.25 21.23 -25.54
C ARG A 291 15.58 20.57 -25.88
N GLN A 292 16.04 19.62 -25.06
CA GLN A 292 17.31 18.92 -25.32
C GLN A 292 17.13 17.92 -26.47
N PRO A 293 18.17 17.67 -27.28
CA PRO A 293 18.15 16.63 -28.31
C PRO A 293 17.80 15.26 -27.71
N ASP A 294 17.10 14.45 -28.50
CA ASP A 294 16.70 13.08 -28.14
C ASP A 294 15.92 12.97 -26.81
N SER A 295 15.28 14.06 -26.37
CA SER A 295 14.41 14.07 -25.19
C SER A 295 12.99 13.62 -25.53
N ASP A 296 12.37 12.93 -24.57
CA ASP A 296 10.96 12.56 -24.64
C ASP A 296 10.30 12.74 -23.27
N VAL A 297 9.74 13.93 -23.06
CA VAL A 297 9.22 14.31 -21.74
C VAL A 297 7.76 13.90 -21.58
N ARG A 298 7.48 13.17 -20.48
CA ARG A 298 6.16 12.60 -20.16
C ARG A 298 5.70 12.99 -18.76
N ILE A 299 4.44 13.41 -18.66
CA ILE A 299 3.72 13.53 -17.39
C ILE A 299 2.59 12.50 -17.40
N VAL A 300 2.62 11.56 -16.46
CA VAL A 300 1.63 10.48 -16.33
C VAL A 300 0.87 10.64 -15.04
N ASN A 301 -0.41 10.99 -15.12
CA ASN A 301 -1.30 11.01 -13.96
C ASN A 301 -2.04 9.67 -13.82
N VAL A 302 -1.84 8.95 -12.72
CA VAL A 302 -2.49 7.65 -12.53
C VAL A 302 -3.94 7.87 -12.08
N SER A 303 -4.87 7.48 -12.95
CA SER A 303 -6.31 7.66 -12.78
C SER A 303 -7.04 6.33 -12.52
N SER A 304 -8.37 6.32 -12.61
CA SER A 304 -9.22 5.19 -12.30
C SER A 304 -10.46 5.16 -13.18
N MET A 305 -10.89 3.98 -13.62
CA MET A 305 -12.18 3.79 -14.28
C MET A 305 -13.38 4.13 -13.38
N THR A 306 -13.20 4.20 -12.05
CA THR A 306 -14.29 4.55 -11.10
C THR A 306 -14.91 5.91 -11.40
N MET A 307 -14.19 6.84 -12.05
CA MET A 307 -14.73 8.13 -12.48
C MET A 307 -15.92 8.02 -13.45
N ARG A 308 -16.16 6.86 -14.07
CA ARG A 308 -17.35 6.63 -14.91
C ARG A 308 -18.62 6.32 -14.12
N ASN A 309 -18.47 5.90 -12.87
CA ASN A 309 -19.55 5.28 -12.10
C ASN A 309 -19.82 6.08 -10.82
N PHE A 310 -20.04 7.39 -10.96
CA PHE A 310 -20.52 8.25 -9.87
C PHE A 310 -21.43 9.37 -10.40
N PRO A 311 -22.29 9.96 -9.56
CA PRO A 311 -23.16 11.06 -9.99
C PRO A 311 -22.34 12.28 -10.43
N THR A 312 -22.48 12.66 -11.70
CA THR A 312 -21.82 13.84 -12.28
C THR A 312 -22.77 15.01 -12.54
N ASP A 313 -24.08 14.79 -12.39
CA ASP A 313 -25.09 15.81 -12.66
C ASP A 313 -24.96 16.96 -11.67
N GLY A 314 -24.90 18.18 -12.19
CA GLY A 314 -24.80 19.40 -11.38
C GLY A 314 -23.42 19.67 -10.79
N LEU A 315 -22.37 18.93 -11.17
CA LEU A 315 -21.01 19.29 -10.79
C LEU A 315 -20.65 20.67 -11.35
N GLN A 316 -20.08 21.50 -10.48
CA GLN A 316 -19.54 22.82 -10.80
C GLN A 316 -18.09 22.88 -10.32
N PHE A 317 -17.34 23.87 -10.79
CA PHE A 317 -15.94 24.06 -10.42
C PHE A 317 -15.60 25.55 -10.25
N LYS A 318 -16.60 26.38 -9.90
CA LYS A 318 -16.52 27.85 -9.94
C LYS A 318 -16.01 28.46 -8.65
N LYS A 319 -16.03 27.69 -7.56
CA LYS A 319 -15.50 28.08 -6.24
C LYS A 319 -14.86 26.88 -5.55
N THR A 320 -13.99 27.16 -4.59
CA THR A 320 -13.25 26.17 -3.82
C THR A 320 -14.16 25.12 -3.17
N GLU A 321 -15.35 25.52 -2.70
CA GLU A 321 -16.31 24.62 -2.08
C GLU A 321 -16.90 23.58 -3.04
N ASP A 322 -16.90 23.85 -4.35
CA ASP A 322 -17.42 22.89 -5.35
C ASP A 322 -16.52 21.65 -5.46
N LEU A 323 -15.27 21.74 -5.00
CA LEU A 323 -14.35 20.61 -4.92
C LEU A 323 -14.66 19.67 -3.73
N ASN A 324 -15.50 20.12 -2.79
CA ASN A 324 -15.82 19.39 -1.57
C ASN A 324 -17.06 18.51 -1.73
N MET A 325 -16.97 17.49 -2.58
CA MET A 325 -18.07 16.57 -2.83
C MET A 325 -18.18 15.49 -1.74
N GLU A 326 -19.17 15.59 -0.86
CA GLU A 326 -19.38 14.62 0.24
C GLU A 326 -20.05 13.32 -0.18
N PHE A 327 -21.02 13.39 -1.10
CA PHE A 327 -21.93 12.29 -1.48
C PHE A 327 -22.71 11.70 -0.29
N LYS A 328 -23.11 12.56 0.66
CA LYS A 328 -23.84 12.17 1.87
C LYS A 328 -25.09 11.35 1.57
N GLY A 329 -25.27 10.23 2.28
CA GLY A 329 -26.41 9.33 2.12
C GLY A 329 -26.25 8.23 1.06
N SER A 330 -25.14 8.21 0.32
CA SER A 330 -24.79 7.11 -0.58
C SER A 330 -24.10 5.96 0.17
N LEU A 331 -24.46 4.71 -0.14
CA LEU A 331 -23.70 3.53 0.33
C LEU A 331 -22.31 3.39 -0.34
N MET A 332 -22.02 4.22 -1.35
CA MET A 332 -20.78 4.23 -2.13
C MET A 332 -20.03 5.56 -1.99
N ASP A 333 -20.33 6.34 -0.96
CA ASP A 333 -19.83 7.70 -0.76
C ASP A 333 -18.30 7.83 -0.92
N THR A 334 -17.53 6.92 -0.33
CA THR A 334 -16.07 6.90 -0.38
C THR A 334 -15.56 6.61 -1.78
N ILE A 335 -16.23 5.70 -2.50
CA ILE A 335 -15.90 5.38 -3.89
C ILE A 335 -16.21 6.58 -4.79
N TYR A 336 -17.31 7.29 -4.53
CA TYR A 336 -17.68 8.49 -5.29
C TYR A 336 -16.73 9.66 -5.02
N ARG A 337 -16.31 9.88 -3.77
CA ARG A 337 -15.25 10.84 -3.43
C ARG A 337 -13.94 10.54 -4.17
N TYR A 338 -13.55 9.26 -4.19
CA TYR A 338 -12.36 8.83 -4.93
C TYR A 338 -12.53 9.03 -6.44
N ALA A 339 -13.66 8.61 -7.01
CA ALA A 339 -14.02 8.80 -8.41
C ALA A 339 -13.99 10.28 -8.81
N HIS A 340 -14.56 11.16 -7.98
CA HIS A 340 -14.50 12.60 -8.16
C HIS A 340 -13.06 13.11 -8.18
N SER A 341 -12.22 12.73 -7.20
CA SER A 341 -10.81 13.15 -7.19
C SER A 341 -10.02 12.70 -8.44
N LYS A 342 -10.34 11.52 -8.99
CA LYS A 342 -9.73 11.01 -10.23
C LYS A 342 -10.28 11.69 -11.49
N LEU A 343 -11.55 12.11 -11.47
CA LEU A 343 -12.11 12.96 -12.52
C LEU A 343 -11.35 14.30 -12.61
N LEU A 344 -11.12 14.98 -11.48
CA LEU A 344 -10.38 16.25 -11.43
C LEU A 344 -8.99 16.10 -12.06
N GLY A 345 -8.29 15.01 -11.72
CA GLY A 345 -6.99 14.71 -12.31
C GLY A 345 -7.00 14.47 -13.83
N VAL A 346 -8.08 13.89 -14.38
CA VAL A 346 -8.22 13.70 -15.83
C VAL A 346 -8.56 15.00 -16.54
N MET A 347 -9.43 15.83 -15.94
CA MET A 347 -9.70 17.18 -16.43
C MET A 347 -8.42 17.99 -16.50
N TRP A 348 -7.64 17.99 -15.43
CA TRP A 348 -6.37 18.70 -15.36
C TRP A 348 -5.34 18.21 -16.39
N VAL A 349 -5.19 16.91 -16.61
CA VAL A 349 -4.31 16.38 -17.67
C VAL A 349 -4.66 16.95 -19.04
N ARG A 350 -5.97 17.02 -19.36
CA ARG A 350 -6.46 17.54 -20.63
C ARG A 350 -6.18 19.03 -20.75
N THR A 351 -6.49 19.80 -19.71
CA THR A 351 -6.23 21.25 -19.67
C THR A 351 -4.75 21.56 -19.77
N LEU A 352 -3.90 20.84 -19.03
CA LEU A 352 -2.46 21.03 -19.05
C LEU A 352 -1.86 20.74 -20.43
N GLN A 353 -2.27 19.64 -21.09
CA GLN A 353 -1.83 19.38 -22.46
C GLN A 353 -2.27 20.48 -23.43
N LYS A 354 -3.54 20.88 -23.38
CA LYS A 354 -4.08 21.95 -24.25
C LYS A 354 -3.27 23.23 -24.08
N ARG A 355 -2.99 23.61 -22.83
CA ARG A 355 -2.16 24.79 -22.52
C ARG A 355 -0.75 24.66 -23.10
N PHE A 356 -0.09 23.50 -22.99
CA PHE A 356 1.21 23.30 -23.66
C PHE A 356 1.14 23.47 -25.18
N ASP A 357 0.12 22.90 -25.81
CA ASP A 357 -0.04 23.00 -27.26
C ASP A 357 -0.33 24.45 -27.71
N GLU A 358 -0.96 25.26 -26.86
CA GLU A 358 -1.28 26.67 -27.14
C GLU A 358 -0.12 27.63 -26.82
N THR A 359 0.54 27.49 -25.67
CA THR A 359 1.56 28.43 -25.21
C THR A 359 2.98 28.06 -25.64
N ASN A 360 3.26 26.77 -25.78
CA ASN A 360 4.60 26.23 -26.03
C ASN A 360 4.57 25.12 -27.12
N PRO A 361 4.01 25.35 -28.32
CA PRO A 361 3.80 24.31 -29.33
C PRO A 361 5.10 23.63 -29.81
N SER A 362 6.24 24.30 -29.67
CA SER A 362 7.57 23.78 -30.02
C SER A 362 8.21 22.90 -28.94
N ILE A 363 7.65 22.86 -27.73
CA ILE A 363 8.18 22.07 -26.61
C ILE A 363 7.40 20.74 -26.55
N PRO A 364 8.02 19.61 -26.91
CA PRO A 364 7.32 18.34 -27.03
C PRO A 364 7.17 17.67 -25.66
N ILE A 365 6.24 18.15 -24.84
CA ILE A 365 5.77 17.46 -23.61
C ILE A 365 4.47 16.71 -23.92
N THR A 366 4.34 15.50 -23.39
CA THR A 366 3.08 14.74 -23.49
C THR A 366 2.53 14.43 -22.10
N VAL A 367 1.30 14.84 -21.85
CA VAL A 367 0.58 14.63 -20.60
C VAL A 367 -0.49 13.57 -20.83
N ILE A 368 -0.51 12.52 -20.01
CA ILE A 368 -1.39 11.36 -20.17
C ILE A 368 -2.03 11.01 -18.83
N ALA A 369 -3.32 10.69 -18.83
CA ALA A 369 -3.98 10.06 -17.70
C ALA A 369 -4.04 8.55 -17.94
N ALA A 370 -3.46 7.75 -17.05
CA ALA A 370 -3.38 6.31 -17.21
C ALA A 370 -4.18 5.60 -16.12
N HIS A 371 -5.16 4.78 -16.51
CA HIS A 371 -5.81 3.84 -15.59
C HIS A 371 -5.01 2.53 -15.55
N PRO A 372 -4.61 2.02 -14.37
CA PRO A 372 -3.79 0.81 -14.29
C PRO A 372 -4.60 -0.49 -14.52
N GLY A 373 -5.92 -0.42 -14.71
CA GLY A 373 -6.79 -1.59 -14.79
C GLY A 373 -7.45 -1.91 -13.46
N ALA A 374 -8.28 -2.95 -13.44
CA ALA A 374 -8.71 -3.57 -12.20
C ALA A 374 -7.51 -4.30 -11.60
N VAL A 375 -6.63 -3.60 -10.90
CA VAL A 375 -5.47 -4.20 -10.25
C VAL A 375 -5.87 -4.69 -8.87
N LYS A 376 -5.32 -5.82 -8.41
CA LYS A 376 -5.33 -6.19 -6.99
C LYS A 376 -4.40 -5.26 -6.20
N THR A 377 -4.70 -3.96 -6.19
CA THR A 377 -4.07 -3.01 -5.26
C THR A 377 -4.67 -3.22 -3.87
N PHE A 378 -3.91 -2.91 -2.82
CA PHE A 378 -4.31 -3.04 -1.40
C PHE A 378 -5.50 -2.14 -1.06
N ILE A 379 -6.67 -2.53 -1.54
CA ILE A 379 -7.96 -2.09 -1.08
C ILE A 379 -8.25 -3.02 0.09
N ASN A 380 -8.22 -2.50 1.32
CA ASN A 380 -8.57 -3.28 2.50
C ASN A 380 -9.87 -4.04 2.22
N ASP A 381 -9.82 -5.37 2.30
CA ASP A 381 -10.93 -6.23 1.94
C ASP A 381 -12.20 -5.86 2.76
N THR A 382 -12.09 -5.18 3.90
CA THR A 382 -13.22 -4.82 4.76
C THR A 382 -14.10 -3.67 4.32
N ASP A 383 -13.66 -2.78 3.43
CA ASP A 383 -14.39 -1.51 3.16
C ASP A 383 -14.90 -1.42 1.72
N VAL A 384 -15.09 -2.57 1.07
CA VAL A 384 -15.79 -2.69 -0.21
C VAL A 384 -17.04 -3.54 0.01
N PRO A 385 -18.20 -3.17 -0.56
CA PRO A 385 -19.38 -4.03 -0.59
C PRO A 385 -18.97 -5.42 -1.08
N LEU A 386 -19.53 -6.47 -0.47
CA LEU A 386 -19.17 -7.87 -0.76
C LEU A 386 -19.12 -8.17 -2.27
N ILE A 387 -20.04 -7.61 -3.04
CA ILE A 387 -20.11 -7.79 -4.50
C ILE A 387 -18.85 -7.24 -5.22
N LEU A 388 -18.29 -6.11 -4.78
CA LEU A 388 -17.13 -5.47 -5.40
C LEU A 388 -15.82 -6.14 -4.96
N ARG A 389 -15.78 -6.72 -3.75
CA ARG A 389 -14.73 -7.64 -3.31
C ARG A 389 -14.67 -8.89 -4.18
N TRP A 390 -15.83 -9.47 -4.47
CA TRP A 390 -15.94 -10.63 -5.34
C TRP A 390 -15.46 -10.31 -6.76
N LEU A 391 -15.84 -9.14 -7.32
CA LEU A 391 -15.42 -8.73 -8.66
C LEU A 391 -13.91 -8.40 -8.74
N THR A 392 -13.35 -7.69 -7.76
CA THR A 392 -11.90 -7.41 -7.71
C THR A 392 -11.07 -8.67 -7.48
N ARG A 393 -11.59 -9.65 -6.74
CA ARG A 393 -10.95 -10.97 -6.52
C ARG A 393 -11.03 -11.88 -7.75
N LEU A 394 -12.08 -11.77 -8.56
CA LEU A 394 -12.29 -12.59 -9.77
C LEU A 394 -11.66 -12.00 -11.04
N PHE A 395 -11.56 -10.68 -11.15
CA PHE A 395 -11.08 -9.98 -12.35
C PHE A 395 -9.85 -9.09 -12.15
N GLY A 396 -9.32 -9.05 -10.92
CA GLY A 396 -8.14 -8.25 -10.57
C GLY A 396 -6.86 -8.79 -11.20
N VAL A 397 -6.12 -7.97 -11.96
CA VAL A 397 -4.80 -8.31 -12.48
C VAL A 397 -3.72 -8.16 -11.39
N GLU A 398 -2.64 -8.92 -11.53
CA GLU A 398 -1.46 -8.79 -10.66
C GLU A 398 -0.89 -7.37 -10.72
N VAL A 399 -0.31 -6.91 -9.60
CA VAL A 399 0.23 -5.54 -9.46
C VAL A 399 1.24 -5.19 -10.56
N ASP A 400 2.02 -6.19 -11.00
CA ASP A 400 3.01 -6.01 -12.06
C ASP A 400 2.36 -5.76 -13.43
N ILE A 401 1.27 -6.49 -13.73
CA ILE A 401 0.48 -6.28 -14.96
C ILE A 401 -0.23 -4.93 -14.92
N GLY A 402 -0.73 -4.54 -13.74
CA GLY A 402 -1.36 -3.23 -13.54
C GLY A 402 -0.44 -2.05 -13.80
N THR A 403 0.87 -2.27 -13.73
CA THR A 403 1.89 -1.26 -13.96
C THR A 403 2.18 -1.03 -15.44
N TYR A 404 1.85 -1.99 -16.32
CA TYR A 404 2.17 -1.88 -17.75
C TYR A 404 1.56 -0.66 -18.43
N ASN A 405 0.39 -0.20 -17.98
CA ASN A 405 -0.20 1.00 -18.56
C ASN A 405 0.54 2.28 -18.17
N ASN A 406 1.11 2.34 -16.95
CA ASN A 406 1.97 3.44 -16.52
C ASN A 406 3.29 3.44 -17.29
N LEU A 407 3.90 2.26 -17.47
CA LEU A 407 5.13 2.11 -18.25
C LEU A 407 4.89 2.43 -19.73
N PHE A 408 3.76 2.01 -20.27
CA PHE A 408 3.37 2.36 -21.63
C PHE A 408 3.27 3.88 -21.79
N ALA A 409 2.52 4.56 -20.91
CA ALA A 409 2.39 6.02 -20.96
C ALA A 409 3.73 6.75 -20.76
N GLY A 410 4.59 6.24 -19.87
CA GLY A 410 5.82 6.92 -19.48
C GLY A 410 7.02 6.66 -20.38
N ALA A 411 7.13 5.50 -21.04
CA ALA A 411 8.33 5.14 -21.80
C ALA A 411 8.11 4.35 -23.09
N SER A 412 6.87 4.12 -23.54
CA SER A 412 6.66 3.42 -24.80
C SER A 412 7.09 4.27 -25.99
N LYS A 413 7.91 3.68 -26.86
CA LYS A 413 8.24 4.26 -28.18
C LYS A 413 7.00 4.55 -29.02
N GLN A 414 5.92 3.78 -28.84
CA GLN A 414 4.67 4.02 -29.54
C GLN A 414 4.05 5.37 -29.15
N VAL A 415 4.11 5.76 -27.89
CA VAL A 415 3.59 7.06 -27.44
C VAL A 415 4.44 8.20 -28.02
N ALA A 416 5.74 7.97 -28.26
CA ALA A 416 6.60 8.94 -28.94
C ALA A 416 6.29 9.06 -30.44
N GLN A 417 6.07 7.93 -31.10
CA GLN A 417 5.76 7.86 -32.53
C GLN A 417 4.36 8.35 -32.86
N GLU A 418 3.39 8.11 -31.98
CA GLU A 418 1.97 8.46 -32.15
C GLU A 418 1.57 9.58 -31.18
N ARG A 419 2.44 10.58 -30.96
CA ARG A 419 2.26 11.60 -29.90
C ARG A 419 0.89 12.27 -29.93
N ASP A 420 0.41 12.68 -31.11
CA ASP A 420 -0.88 13.38 -31.26
C ASP A 420 -2.08 12.54 -30.82
N LYS A 421 -1.98 11.21 -30.85
CA LYS A 421 -3.02 10.30 -30.36
C LYS A 421 -3.07 10.26 -28.83
N TYR A 422 -1.94 10.49 -28.16
CA TYR A 422 -1.80 10.31 -26.71
C TYR A 422 -1.78 11.62 -25.92
N LYS A 423 -1.49 12.76 -26.56
CA LYS A 423 -1.55 14.09 -25.94
C LYS A 423 -2.91 14.34 -25.26
N GLY A 424 -2.88 14.53 -23.94
CA GLY A 424 -4.08 14.81 -23.13
C GLY A 424 -5.05 13.63 -23.06
N ALA A 425 -4.63 12.44 -23.49
CA ALA A 425 -5.50 11.28 -23.55
C ALA A 425 -5.70 10.64 -22.17
N TYR A 426 -6.88 10.06 -21.99
CA TYR A 426 -7.11 9.06 -20.96
C TYR A 426 -6.93 7.67 -21.58
N ILE A 427 -6.06 6.84 -21.00
CA ILE A 427 -5.76 5.51 -21.51
C ILE A 427 -6.11 4.39 -20.53
N GLU A 428 -6.53 3.27 -21.09
CA GLU A 428 -6.81 2.02 -20.40
C GLU A 428 -5.79 0.94 -20.75
N PRO A 429 -5.66 -0.10 -19.89
CA PRO A 429 -4.68 -1.14 -20.10
C PRO A 429 -4.87 -1.90 -21.42
N VAL A 430 -3.83 -2.10 -22.22
CA VAL A 430 -2.57 -1.33 -22.23
C VAL A 430 -2.61 -0.43 -23.46
N GLY A 431 -2.36 0.87 -23.25
CA GLY A 431 -2.21 1.85 -24.32
C GLY A 431 -3.47 2.18 -25.13
N LYS A 432 -4.65 1.75 -24.65
CA LYS A 432 -5.92 1.98 -25.34
C LYS A 432 -6.48 3.35 -24.97
N VAL A 433 -6.53 4.28 -25.93
CA VAL A 433 -7.21 5.56 -25.72
C VAL A 433 -8.69 5.31 -25.46
N ALA A 434 -9.21 5.89 -24.40
CA ALA A 434 -10.59 5.73 -23.97
C ALA A 434 -11.24 7.09 -23.71
N ILE A 435 -12.57 7.12 -23.85
CA ILE A 435 -13.34 8.34 -23.66
C ILE A 435 -13.60 8.50 -22.15
N PRO A 436 -13.20 9.62 -21.53
CA PRO A 436 -13.54 9.92 -20.15
C PRO A 436 -15.02 10.37 -20.04
N PRO A 437 -15.58 10.50 -18.83
CA PRO A 437 -16.93 11.04 -18.64
C PRO A 437 -17.09 12.41 -19.35
N ALA A 438 -18.29 12.71 -19.87
CA ALA A 438 -18.54 13.93 -20.65
C ALA A 438 -18.19 15.22 -19.88
N VAL A 439 -18.40 15.22 -18.57
CA VAL A 439 -18.00 16.34 -17.67
C VAL A 439 -16.49 16.63 -17.75
N ALA A 440 -15.65 15.62 -18.03
CA ALA A 440 -14.21 15.78 -18.19
C ALA A 440 -13.81 16.42 -19.53
N ALA A 441 -14.71 16.39 -20.51
CA ALA A 441 -14.50 16.93 -21.85
C ALA A 441 -15.11 18.33 -22.02
N ASN A 442 -15.84 18.84 -21.02
CA ASN A 442 -16.43 20.18 -21.05
C ASN A 442 -15.35 21.25 -20.78
N GLU A 443 -15.18 22.16 -21.73
CA GLU A 443 -14.13 23.20 -21.66
C GLU A 443 -14.38 24.25 -20.59
N GLU A 444 -15.63 24.68 -20.35
CA GLU A 444 -15.96 25.65 -19.30
C GLU A 444 -15.59 25.09 -17.93
N ASN A 445 -15.99 23.84 -17.66
CA ASN A 445 -15.64 23.15 -16.42
C ASN A 445 -14.14 23.00 -16.23
N ALA A 446 -13.40 22.76 -17.31
CA ALA A 446 -11.96 22.57 -17.29
C ALA A 446 -11.22 23.87 -16.95
N GLU A 447 -11.66 25.00 -17.50
CA GLU A 447 -11.12 26.34 -17.19
C GLU A 447 -11.52 26.79 -15.78
N ASP A 448 -12.78 26.58 -15.39
CA ASP A 448 -13.25 26.88 -14.02
C ASP A 448 -12.45 26.11 -12.98
N LEU A 449 -12.22 24.80 -13.20
CA LEU A 449 -11.41 23.96 -12.31
C LEU A 449 -9.97 24.47 -12.20
N TRP A 450 -9.35 24.84 -13.33
CA TRP A 450 -7.99 25.38 -13.34
C TRP A 450 -7.90 26.66 -12.53
N LYS A 451 -8.78 27.63 -12.84
CA LYS A 451 -8.83 28.93 -12.17
C LYS A 451 -9.09 28.80 -10.68
N THR A 452 -10.10 28.02 -10.28
CA THR A 452 -10.43 27.77 -8.87
C THR A 452 -9.26 27.15 -8.11
N THR A 453 -8.48 26.28 -8.77
CA THR A 453 -7.30 25.66 -8.18
C THR A 453 -6.16 26.66 -7.97
N GLU A 454 -5.88 27.52 -8.96
CA GLU A 454 -4.89 28.59 -8.83
C GLU A 454 -5.28 29.62 -7.76
N GLU A 455 -6.54 30.06 -7.76
CA GLU A 455 -7.05 31.00 -6.75
C GLU A 455 -6.97 30.41 -5.33
N PHE A 456 -7.28 29.12 -5.18
CA PHE A 456 -7.11 28.41 -3.91
C PHE A 456 -5.66 28.39 -3.45
N LEU A 457 -4.73 27.99 -4.33
CA LEU A 457 -3.30 27.92 -4.03
C LEU A 457 -2.74 29.32 -3.67
N GLN A 458 -3.11 30.35 -4.43
CA GLN A 458 -2.75 31.74 -4.16
C GLN A 458 -3.26 32.19 -2.78
N ARG A 459 -4.51 31.86 -2.42
CA ARG A 459 -5.12 32.21 -1.14
C ARG A 459 -4.35 31.61 0.05
N ILE A 460 -3.80 30.41 -0.11
CA ILE A 460 -3.04 29.72 0.95
C ILE A 460 -1.53 30.02 0.92
N GLY A 461 -1.09 30.94 0.05
CA GLY A 461 0.29 31.39 -0.07
C GLY A 461 1.21 30.42 -0.82
N VAL A 462 0.67 29.61 -1.73
CA VAL A 462 1.41 28.65 -2.55
C VAL A 462 1.32 29.10 -4.01
N GLN A 463 2.43 29.60 -4.57
CA GLN A 463 2.55 30.03 -5.97
C GLN A 463 3.72 29.31 -6.63
#